data_AF-A0A0C9UAY2-F1
#
_entry.id   AF-A0A0C9UAY2-F1
#
_cell.length_a   1.000
_cell.length_b   1.000
_cell.length_c   1.000
_cell.angle_alpha   90.00
_cell.angle_beta   90.00
_cell.angle_gamma   90.00
#
_symmetry.space_group_name_H-M   'P 1'
#
loop_
_entity.id
_entity.type
_entity.pdbx_description
1 polymer ?
#
loop_
_entity_poly.entity_id
_entity_poly.type
_entity_poly.pdbx_seq_one_letter_code
_entity_poly.pdbx_strand_id
1 'polypeptide(L)'
;MLSTLGVLAFLLINPLLVLTAQEGTQAPFHAINNDHRRLKPILDEEFEAWINEKGFKWGMKGVAIAVTRRTKDDNGEWDGWETELKGYGVADRWGNTVDEDTLFGIGSNSKLFAALGIGLLVEDEKYPINWDTKIKDILPKGEWKLQDSAMEEQANLIDILSHRTGLPRHDVSYSRTDTLRTLVSKLRYLRPSAEFRKM
;
A
#
# COMPACT_ATOMS: atom_id res chain seq x y z
N MET A 1 8.37 -6.47 -9.68
CA MET A 1 8.23 -5.14 -10.32
C MET A 1 7.64 -4.19 -9.28
N LEU A 2 8.48 -3.61 -8.42
CA LEU A 2 8.03 -2.66 -7.38
C LEU A 2 8.07 -1.26 -7.98
N SER A 3 6.92 -0.59 -8.12
CA SER A 3 6.89 0.77 -8.67
C SER A 3 7.43 1.79 -7.68
N THR A 4 7.99 2.86 -8.23
CA THR A 4 8.77 3.96 -7.65
C THR A 4 8.36 4.56 -6.30
N LEU A 5 7.08 4.63 -5.89
CA LEU A 5 6.77 5.07 -4.50
C LEU A 5 7.05 3.99 -3.45
N GLY A 6 7.27 2.73 -3.85
CA GLY A 6 7.58 1.65 -2.91
C GLY A 6 8.89 1.87 -2.16
N VAL A 7 9.74 2.78 -2.61
CA VAL A 7 10.92 3.23 -1.87
C VAL A 7 10.56 4.52 -1.14
N LEU A 8 10.25 5.62 -1.83
CA LEU A 8 10.03 6.94 -1.17
C LEU A 8 8.96 6.94 -0.06
N ALA A 9 7.86 6.22 -0.27
CA ALA A 9 6.81 6.11 0.74
C ALA A 9 7.25 5.23 1.92
N PHE A 10 7.97 4.13 1.66
CA PHE A 10 8.60 3.28 2.68
C PHE A 10 9.62 4.05 3.53
N LEU A 11 10.25 5.09 2.96
CA LEU A 11 11.28 5.87 3.66
C LEU A 11 10.71 6.90 4.64
N LEU A 12 9.53 7.46 4.37
CA LEU A 12 8.86 8.36 5.30
C LEU A 12 8.16 7.60 6.44
N ILE A 13 7.85 6.32 6.24
CA ILE A 13 7.09 5.52 7.20
C ILE A 13 7.98 4.97 8.33
N ASN A 14 9.21 4.53 8.07
CA ASN A 14 9.94 3.70 9.05
C ASN A 14 10.35 4.40 10.38
N PRO A 15 10.69 5.70 10.45
CA PRO A 15 10.94 6.34 11.74
C PRO A 15 9.65 6.81 12.44
N LEU A 16 8.52 6.88 11.73
CA LEU A 16 7.23 7.34 12.26
C LEU A 16 6.35 6.17 12.74
N LEU A 17 6.39 5.02 12.08
CA LEU A 17 5.63 3.83 12.48
C LEU A 17 6.16 3.21 13.80
N VAL A 18 7.45 3.38 14.09
CA VAL A 18 8.07 2.90 15.35
C VAL A 18 7.54 3.67 16.57
N LEU A 19 6.99 4.88 16.41
CA LEU A 19 6.44 5.66 17.52
C LEU A 19 4.93 5.47 17.76
N THR A 20 4.19 4.87 16.82
CA THR A 20 2.73 4.71 16.93
C THR A 20 2.24 3.27 16.81
N ALA A 21 3.13 2.30 16.58
CA ALA A 21 2.82 0.89 16.74
C ALA A 21 2.65 0.57 18.23
N GLN A 22 1.46 0.84 18.76
CA GLN A 22 0.95 0.11 19.90
C GLN A 22 1.09 -1.38 19.56
N GLU A 23 1.67 -2.17 20.46
CA GLU A 23 1.87 -3.63 20.32
C GLU A 23 0.50 -4.34 20.27
N GLY A 24 -0.25 -4.12 19.20
CA GLY A 24 -1.34 -4.98 18.79
C GLY A 24 -0.71 -6.14 18.04
N THR A 25 -0.63 -7.30 18.66
CA THR A 25 -0.43 -8.56 17.93
C THR A 25 -1.42 -8.58 16.77
N GLN A 26 -0.91 -8.67 15.54
CA GLN A 26 -1.74 -8.90 14.36
C GLN A 26 -2.52 -10.19 14.60
N ALA A 27 -3.83 -10.06 14.78
CA ALA A 27 -4.74 -11.18 14.94
C ALA A 27 -5.30 -11.56 13.56
N PRO A 28 -5.53 -12.87 13.29
CA PRO A 28 -6.29 -13.34 12.14
C PRO A 28 -7.59 -12.57 11.98
N PHE A 29 -8.01 -12.36 10.74
CA PHE A 29 -9.32 -11.80 10.46
C PHE A 29 -10.35 -12.89 10.78
N HIS A 30 -10.93 -12.89 11.97
CA HIS A 30 -12.01 -13.81 12.30
C HIS A 30 -13.20 -13.50 11.38
N ALA A 31 -13.47 -14.39 10.42
CA ALA A 31 -14.72 -14.37 9.69
C ALA A 31 -15.87 -14.44 10.70
N ILE A 32 -16.73 -13.42 10.69
CA ILE A 32 -17.91 -13.38 11.55
C ILE A 32 -18.75 -14.62 11.21
N ASN A 33 -19.22 -15.30 12.25
CA ASN A 33 -19.97 -16.55 12.20
C ASN A 33 -20.90 -16.62 10.97
N ASN A 34 -20.70 -17.63 10.11
CA ASN A 34 -21.32 -17.71 8.77
C ASN A 34 -22.82 -18.04 8.78
N ASP A 35 -23.42 -18.29 9.95
CA ASP A 35 -24.82 -18.69 10.11
C ASP A 35 -25.84 -17.60 9.73
N HIS A 36 -25.38 -16.38 9.42
CA HIS A 36 -26.23 -15.24 9.07
C HIS A 36 -26.02 -14.67 7.66
N ARG A 37 -25.30 -15.37 6.77
CA ARG A 37 -25.12 -14.87 5.39
C ARG A 37 -26.45 -14.78 4.66
N ARG A 38 -26.80 -13.59 4.17
CA ARG A 38 -27.98 -13.30 3.37
C ARG A 38 -27.72 -13.32 1.87
N LEU A 39 -26.46 -13.15 1.45
CA LEU A 39 -26.08 -13.21 0.03
C LEU A 39 -25.59 -14.61 -0.35
N LYS A 40 -25.92 -15.03 -1.59
CA LYS A 40 -25.28 -16.20 -2.21
C LYS A 40 -23.74 -15.97 -2.20
N PRO A 41 -22.94 -16.95 -1.74
CA PRO A 41 -21.49 -16.86 -1.81
C PRO A 41 -21.02 -16.62 -3.25
N ILE A 42 -20.05 -15.71 -3.42
CA ILE A 42 -19.34 -15.53 -4.69
C ILE A 42 -18.21 -16.54 -4.81
N LEU A 43 -17.55 -16.89 -3.70
CA LEU A 43 -16.46 -17.85 -3.67
C LEU A 43 -16.99 -19.29 -3.56
N ASP A 44 -17.98 -19.60 -4.41
CA ASP A 44 -18.68 -20.89 -4.46
C ASP A 44 -17.93 -21.92 -5.35
N GLU A 45 -18.51 -23.10 -5.51
CA GLU A 45 -17.93 -24.21 -6.29
C GLU A 45 -17.74 -23.85 -7.77
N GLU A 46 -18.60 -23.00 -8.33
CA GLU A 46 -18.49 -22.55 -9.72
C GLU A 46 -17.25 -21.66 -9.90
N PHE A 47 -17.05 -20.71 -8.98
CA PHE A 47 -15.84 -19.88 -8.97
C PHE A 47 -14.58 -20.74 -8.74
N GLU A 48 -14.66 -21.73 -7.86
CA GLU A 48 -13.55 -22.66 -7.60
C GLU A 48 -13.17 -23.49 -8.84
N ALA A 49 -14.16 -23.97 -9.60
CA ALA A 49 -13.91 -24.64 -10.87
C ALA A 49 -13.21 -23.69 -11.87
N TRP A 50 -13.69 -22.45 -11.97
CA TRP A 50 -13.13 -21.45 -12.87
C TRP A 50 -11.67 -21.06 -12.52
N ILE A 51 -11.37 -20.81 -11.25
CA ILE A 51 -10.02 -20.42 -10.82
C ILE A 51 -9.03 -21.57 -10.99
N ASN A 52 -9.47 -22.81 -10.79
CA ASN A 52 -8.68 -24.01 -11.02
C ASN A 52 -8.39 -24.24 -12.51
N GLU A 53 -9.38 -24.02 -13.40
CA GLU A 53 -9.21 -24.23 -14.85
C GLU A 53 -8.44 -23.10 -15.54
N LYS A 54 -8.78 -21.84 -15.22
CA LYS A 54 -8.28 -20.66 -15.93
C LYS A 54 -7.23 -19.88 -15.15
N GLY A 55 -7.41 -19.74 -13.84
CA GLY A 55 -6.54 -18.94 -12.98
C GLY A 55 -5.13 -19.50 -12.92
N PHE A 56 -4.99 -20.77 -12.49
CA PHE A 56 -3.68 -21.41 -12.35
C PHE A 56 -2.99 -21.73 -13.69
N LYS A 57 -3.72 -21.72 -14.81
CA LYS A 57 -3.15 -21.89 -16.16
C LYS A 57 -2.08 -20.84 -16.49
N TRP A 58 -2.12 -19.65 -15.88
CA TRP A 58 -1.17 -18.57 -16.12
C TRP A 58 0.05 -18.60 -15.17
N GLY A 59 0.31 -19.72 -14.50
CA GLY A 59 1.48 -19.91 -13.64
C GLY A 59 1.35 -19.34 -12.24
N MET A 60 0.14 -18.90 -11.85
CA MET A 60 -0.19 -18.65 -10.44
C MET A 60 -0.03 -19.95 -9.65
N LYS A 61 0.56 -19.88 -8.45
CA LYS A 61 0.72 -21.07 -7.59
C LYS A 61 -0.30 -21.11 -6.46
N GLY A 62 -0.68 -19.94 -5.95
CA GLY A 62 -1.69 -19.79 -4.93
C GLY A 62 -2.14 -18.33 -4.84
N VAL A 63 -3.33 -18.13 -4.29
CA VAL A 63 -3.97 -16.82 -4.10
C VAL A 63 -4.98 -16.88 -2.97
N ALA A 64 -5.02 -15.84 -2.14
CA ALA A 64 -6.09 -15.61 -1.18
C ALA A 64 -7.01 -14.51 -1.71
N ILE A 65 -8.32 -14.73 -1.64
CA ILE A 65 -9.34 -13.81 -2.15
C ILE A 65 -10.28 -13.44 -1.00
N ALA A 66 -10.49 -12.13 -0.86
CA ALA A 66 -11.46 -11.55 0.05
C ALA A 66 -12.52 -10.78 -0.75
N VAL A 67 -13.80 -11.03 -0.46
CA VAL A 67 -14.92 -10.32 -1.08
C VAL A 67 -15.79 -9.73 0.02
N THR A 68 -15.81 -8.40 0.12
CA THR A 68 -16.64 -7.68 1.08
C THR A 68 -17.76 -6.93 0.35
N ARG A 69 -19.02 -7.15 0.74
CA ARG A 69 -20.20 -6.58 0.08
C ARG A 69 -21.18 -6.02 1.11
N ARG A 70 -21.88 -4.92 0.77
CA ARG A 70 -22.99 -4.45 1.59
C ARG A 70 -24.16 -5.41 1.50
N THR A 71 -24.84 -5.60 2.62
CA THR A 71 -26.07 -6.38 2.74
C THR A 71 -27.27 -5.48 2.91
N LYS A 72 -28.43 -6.01 2.51
CA LYS A 72 -29.73 -5.44 2.84
C LYS A 72 -30.46 -6.33 3.84
N ASP A 73 -31.28 -5.73 4.69
CA ASP A 73 -32.22 -6.43 5.55
C ASP A 73 -33.40 -7.00 4.73
N ASP A 74 -34.28 -7.72 5.41
CA ASP A 74 -35.48 -8.32 4.79
C ASP A 74 -36.44 -7.26 4.22
N ASN A 75 -36.32 -5.99 4.63
CA ASN A 75 -37.10 -4.86 4.13
C ASN A 75 -36.42 -4.17 2.93
N GLY A 76 -35.22 -4.60 2.54
CA GLY A 76 -34.45 -4.03 1.43
C GLY A 76 -33.61 -2.79 1.79
N GLU A 77 -33.46 -2.48 3.08
CA GLU A 77 -32.64 -1.38 3.61
C GLU A 77 -31.21 -1.83 3.87
N TRP A 78 -30.22 -0.95 3.67
CA TRP A 78 -28.81 -1.31 3.84
C TRP A 78 -28.43 -1.39 5.33
N ASP A 79 -28.04 -2.56 5.81
CA ASP A 79 -27.88 -2.81 7.25
C ASP A 79 -26.52 -3.37 7.67
N GLY A 80 -25.67 -3.78 6.73
CA GLY A 80 -24.41 -4.42 7.10
C GLY A 80 -23.43 -4.65 5.96
N TRP A 81 -22.41 -5.43 6.29
CA TRP A 81 -21.37 -5.90 5.38
C TRP A 81 -21.14 -7.40 5.61
N GLU A 82 -21.09 -8.16 4.53
CA GLU A 82 -20.68 -9.57 4.52
C GLU A 82 -19.31 -9.69 3.88
N THR A 83 -18.46 -10.56 4.45
CA THR A 83 -17.13 -10.85 3.91
C THR A 83 -16.94 -12.35 3.71
N GLU A 84 -16.48 -12.72 2.52
CA GLU A 84 -16.04 -14.06 2.18
C GLU A 84 -14.52 -14.07 2.04
N LEU A 85 -13.85 -15.03 2.67
CA LEU A 85 -12.41 -15.24 2.58
C LEU A 85 -12.19 -16.68 2.10
N LYS A 86 -11.33 -16.87 1.09
CA LYS A 86 -10.92 -18.21 0.67
C LYS A 86 -9.53 -18.20 0.03
N GLY A 87 -8.71 -19.16 0.42
CA GLY A 87 -7.42 -19.45 -0.19
C GLY A 87 -7.52 -20.54 -1.26
N TYR A 88 -6.71 -20.43 -2.30
CA TYR A 88 -6.63 -21.41 -3.39
C TYR A 88 -5.16 -21.70 -3.71
N GLY A 89 -4.85 -22.97 -4.02
CA GLY A 89 -3.52 -23.40 -4.45
C GLY A 89 -2.53 -23.55 -3.30
N VAL A 90 -1.24 -23.38 -3.60
CA VAL A 90 -0.12 -23.69 -2.71
C VAL A 90 0.61 -22.41 -2.30
N ALA A 91 0.81 -22.22 -1.00
CA ALA A 91 1.44 -21.05 -0.39
C ALA A 91 2.97 -21.06 -0.53
N ASP A 92 3.60 -22.24 -0.52
CA ASP A 92 5.05 -22.35 -0.48
C ASP A 92 5.61 -23.60 -1.19
N ARG A 93 6.93 -23.80 -1.09
CA ARG A 93 7.63 -24.92 -1.73
C ARG A 93 7.40 -26.27 -1.05
N TRP A 94 6.82 -26.29 0.14
CA TRP A 94 6.58 -27.50 0.92
C TRP A 94 5.20 -28.10 0.66
N GLY A 95 4.34 -27.39 -0.09
CA GLY A 95 3.02 -27.88 -0.45
C GLY A 95 1.91 -27.42 0.50
N ASN A 96 2.20 -26.47 1.41
CA ASN A 96 1.17 -25.91 2.28
C ASN A 96 0.11 -25.20 1.45
N THR A 97 -1.17 -25.39 1.79
CA THR A 97 -2.28 -24.74 1.11
C THR A 97 -2.32 -23.26 1.44
N VAL A 98 -2.73 -22.43 0.48
CA VAL A 98 -3.11 -21.04 0.80
C VAL A 98 -4.40 -21.05 1.59
N ASP A 99 -4.43 -20.26 2.66
CA ASP A 99 -5.60 -19.93 3.46
C ASP A 99 -5.75 -18.40 3.61
N GLU A 100 -6.75 -17.97 4.38
CA GLU A 100 -7.02 -16.56 4.67
C GLU A 100 -5.92 -15.85 5.46
N ASP A 101 -5.08 -16.60 6.17
CA ASP A 101 -4.00 -16.08 7.03
C ASP A 101 -2.62 -16.10 6.34
N THR A 102 -2.55 -16.64 5.12
CA THR A 102 -1.32 -16.70 4.33
C THR A 102 -0.82 -15.29 3.98
N LEU A 103 0.43 -15.00 4.33
CA LEU A 103 1.05 -13.69 4.09
C LEU A 103 1.62 -13.57 2.67
N PHE A 104 1.22 -12.52 1.96
CA PHE A 104 1.71 -12.18 0.62
C PHE A 104 2.46 -10.85 0.60
N GLY A 105 3.50 -10.76 -0.23
CA GLY A 105 4.11 -9.47 -0.57
C GLY A 105 3.15 -8.63 -1.41
N ILE A 106 2.56 -7.59 -0.83
CA ILE A 106 1.53 -6.76 -1.50
C ILE A 106 2.09 -5.69 -2.46
N GLY A 107 3.42 -5.54 -2.52
CA GLY A 107 4.12 -4.68 -3.45
C GLY A 107 3.61 -3.23 -3.47
N SER A 108 3.07 -2.78 -4.61
CA SER A 108 2.65 -1.38 -4.76
C SER A 108 1.45 -0.99 -3.90
N ASN A 109 0.68 -1.95 -3.37
CA ASN A 109 -0.39 -1.66 -2.43
C ASN A 109 0.13 -1.04 -1.12
N SER A 110 1.41 -1.23 -0.77
CA SER A 110 2.04 -0.54 0.37
C SER A 110 1.98 1.00 0.29
N LYS A 111 1.83 1.56 -0.92
CA LYS A 111 1.70 3.02 -1.12
C LYS A 111 0.41 3.59 -0.50
N LEU A 112 -0.67 2.79 -0.48
CA LEU A 112 -1.93 3.20 0.13
C LEU A 112 -1.75 3.40 1.64
N PHE A 113 -1.09 2.45 2.31
CA PHE A 113 -0.78 2.55 3.74
C PHE A 113 0.12 3.75 4.05
N ALA A 114 1.07 4.05 3.16
CA ALA A 114 1.90 5.24 3.30
C ALA A 114 1.11 6.55 3.21
N ALA A 115 0.22 6.64 2.22
CA ALA A 115 -0.66 7.81 2.05
C ALA A 115 -1.59 7.97 3.26
N LEU A 116 -2.15 6.86 3.76
CA LEU A 116 -2.98 6.86 4.97
C LEU A 116 -2.18 7.33 6.20
N GLY A 117 -0.97 6.81 6.40
CA GLY A 117 -0.11 7.23 7.51
C GLY A 117 0.22 8.73 7.48
N ILE A 118 0.49 9.27 6.28
CA ILE A 118 0.66 10.72 6.11
C ILE A 118 -0.64 11.48 6.40
N GLY A 119 -1.80 10.96 5.97
CA GLY A 119 -3.10 11.54 6.28
C GLY A 119 -3.35 11.65 7.79
N LEU A 120 -3.04 10.60 8.55
CA LEU A 120 -3.13 10.62 10.01
C LEU A 120 -2.23 11.68 10.64
N LEU A 121 -1.01 11.88 10.11
CA LEU A 121 -0.12 12.94 10.60
C LEU A 121 -0.59 14.35 10.22
N VAL A 122 -1.29 14.50 9.10
CA VAL A 122 -1.92 15.77 8.70
C VAL A 122 -3.14 16.10 9.59
N GLU A 123 -3.86 15.07 10.07
CA GLU A 123 -4.98 15.24 11.00
C GLU A 123 -4.54 15.45 12.46
N ASP A 124 -3.38 14.96 12.86
CA ASP A 124 -2.85 15.11 14.22
C ASP A 124 -2.28 16.52 14.45
N GLU A 125 -2.98 17.31 15.26
CA GLU A 125 -2.61 18.69 15.63
C GLU A 125 -1.21 18.83 16.26
N LYS A 126 -0.62 17.73 16.75
CA LYS A 126 0.76 17.73 17.26
C LYS A 126 1.80 17.97 16.17
N TYR A 127 1.47 17.67 14.91
CA TYR A 127 2.36 17.86 13.78
C TYR A 127 1.85 19.04 12.94
N PRO A 128 2.60 20.15 12.85
CA PRO A 128 2.17 21.34 12.11
C PRO A 128 2.39 21.16 10.60
N ILE A 129 1.81 20.12 10.01
CA ILE A 129 1.87 19.81 8.57
C ILE A 129 0.46 19.76 7.99
N ASN A 130 0.35 20.15 6.72
CA ASN A 130 -0.86 20.02 5.93
C ASN A 130 -0.50 19.56 4.51
N TRP A 131 -1.51 19.27 3.69
CA TRP A 131 -1.32 18.75 2.33
C TRP A 131 -0.46 19.64 1.42
N ASP A 132 -0.40 20.94 1.70
CA ASP A 132 0.39 21.92 0.95
C ASP A 132 1.78 22.17 1.52
N THR A 133 2.10 21.60 2.69
CA THR A 133 3.43 21.69 3.30
C THR A 133 4.49 21.16 2.36
N LYS A 134 5.57 21.95 2.18
CA LYS A 134 6.66 21.61 1.27
C LYS A 134 7.53 20.51 1.86
N ILE A 135 7.97 19.59 1.01
CA ILE A 135 8.81 18.46 1.45
C ILE A 135 10.12 18.92 2.09
N LYS A 136 10.69 20.01 1.56
CA LYS A 136 11.91 20.63 2.10
C LYS A 136 11.76 21.16 3.53
N ASP A 137 10.53 21.46 3.96
CA ASP A 137 10.22 21.97 5.30
C ASP A 137 9.92 20.84 6.29
N ILE A 138 9.65 19.62 5.80
CA ILE A 138 9.40 18.42 6.59
C ILE A 138 10.71 17.66 6.86
N LEU A 139 11.53 17.50 5.83
CA LEU A 139 12.78 16.73 5.92
C LEU A 139 13.90 17.54 6.58
N PRO A 140 14.87 16.89 7.25
CA PRO A 140 15.97 17.62 7.85
C PRO A 140 16.79 18.38 6.81
N LYS A 141 17.33 19.53 7.24
CA LYS A 141 18.03 20.46 6.35
C LYS A 141 19.17 19.76 5.58
N GLY A 142 19.19 19.97 4.27
CA GLY A 142 20.22 19.45 3.37
C GLY A 142 19.96 18.04 2.82
N GLU A 143 18.94 17.32 3.29
CA GLU A 143 18.59 16.00 2.76
C GLU A 143 17.77 16.08 1.48
N TRP A 144 16.75 16.93 1.45
CA TRP A 144 15.93 17.17 0.27
C TRP A 144 16.71 18.02 -0.75
N LYS A 145 17.31 17.34 -1.73
CA LYS A 145 18.01 17.98 -2.85
C LYS A 145 17.77 17.22 -4.14
N LEU A 146 17.51 17.95 -5.21
CA LEU A 146 17.12 17.45 -6.52
C LEU A 146 17.83 18.21 -7.64
N GLN A 147 17.86 17.64 -8.85
CA GLN A 147 18.39 18.37 -10.01
C GLN A 147 17.44 19.46 -10.50
N ASP A 148 16.13 19.24 -10.37
CA ASP A 148 15.11 20.23 -10.74
C ASP A 148 14.87 21.17 -9.56
N SER A 149 15.31 22.42 -9.69
CA SER A 149 15.17 23.43 -8.63
C SER A 149 13.71 23.85 -8.41
N ALA A 150 12.85 23.78 -9.43
CA ALA A 150 11.43 24.09 -9.25
C ALA A 150 10.76 23.00 -8.39
N MET A 151 11.03 21.72 -8.68
CA MET A 151 10.56 20.61 -7.85
C MET A 151 11.13 20.70 -6.43
N GLU A 152 12.44 20.94 -6.28
CA GLU A 152 13.09 21.03 -4.97
C GLU A 152 12.41 22.07 -4.08
N GLU A 153 12.12 23.24 -4.64
CA GLU A 153 11.61 24.36 -3.87
C GLU A 153 10.11 24.28 -3.58
N GLN A 154 9.34 23.57 -4.41
CA GLN A 154 7.89 23.73 -4.46
C GLN A 154 7.09 22.43 -4.28
N ALA A 155 7.70 21.26 -4.38
CA ALA A 155 6.97 20.00 -4.17
C ALA A 155 6.37 19.93 -2.76
N ASN A 156 5.07 19.63 -2.68
CA ASN A 156 4.35 19.39 -1.43
C ASN A 156 3.97 17.90 -1.27
N LEU A 157 3.24 17.58 -0.19
CA LEU A 157 2.76 16.21 0.08
C LEU A 157 1.86 15.69 -1.06
N ILE A 158 0.97 16.53 -1.61
CA ILE A 158 0.11 16.15 -2.74
C ILE A 158 0.97 15.76 -3.94
N ASP A 159 2.00 16.54 -4.28
CA ASP A 159 2.84 16.30 -5.45
C ASP A 159 3.60 14.98 -5.40
N ILE A 160 4.13 14.61 -4.22
CA ILE A 160 4.84 13.34 -4.05
C ILE A 160 3.88 12.14 -4.06
N LEU A 161 2.68 12.28 -3.49
CA LEU A 161 1.68 11.21 -3.40
C LEU A 161 0.94 10.98 -4.73
N SER A 162 0.85 12.00 -5.58
CA SER A 162 0.11 11.96 -6.85
C SER A 162 1.00 11.87 -8.10
N HIS A 163 2.28 11.54 -7.93
CA HIS A 163 3.24 11.37 -9.04
C HIS A 163 3.40 12.62 -9.94
N ARG A 164 3.54 13.80 -9.34
CA ARG A 164 3.66 15.08 -10.08
C ARG A 164 5.06 15.65 -10.13
N THR A 165 5.98 15.01 -9.45
CA THR A 165 7.37 15.44 -9.27
C THR A 165 8.22 15.41 -10.54
N GLY A 166 7.94 14.52 -11.50
CA GLY A 166 8.80 14.32 -12.67
C GLY A 166 10.05 13.48 -12.40
N LEU A 167 10.22 12.96 -11.18
CA LEU A 167 11.30 12.03 -10.82
C LEU A 167 11.25 10.77 -11.69
N PRO A 168 12.41 10.28 -12.16
CA PRO A 168 12.47 9.08 -12.97
C PRO A 168 12.23 7.83 -12.11
N ARG A 169 12.11 6.70 -12.80
CA ARG A 169 12.32 5.39 -12.21
C ARG A 169 13.69 5.29 -11.55
N HIS A 170 13.74 4.66 -10.38
CA HIS A 170 14.92 4.57 -9.53
C HIS A 170 14.97 3.22 -8.81
N ASP A 171 14.46 2.17 -9.45
CA ASP A 171 14.35 0.80 -8.93
C ASP A 171 15.71 0.22 -8.48
N VAL A 172 16.82 0.76 -8.99
CA VAL A 172 18.21 0.36 -8.68
C VAL A 172 19.00 1.42 -7.90
N SER A 173 18.36 2.47 -7.40
CA SER A 173 19.06 3.54 -6.66
C SER A 173 19.38 3.18 -5.20
N TYR A 174 18.84 2.06 -4.71
CA TYR A 174 18.99 1.60 -3.35
C TYR A 174 19.72 0.26 -3.26
N SER A 175 20.36 0.05 -2.12
CA SER A 175 21.06 -1.16 -1.72
C SER A 175 20.61 -1.58 -0.33
N ARG A 176 20.90 -2.82 0.06
CA ARG A 176 20.53 -3.34 1.40
C ARG A 176 21.22 -2.62 2.56
N THR A 177 22.29 -1.88 2.29
CA THR A 177 23.07 -1.12 3.28
C THR A 177 22.64 0.35 3.37
N ASP A 178 21.69 0.79 2.54
CA ASP A 178 21.23 2.15 2.58
C ASP A 178 20.33 2.43 3.80
N THR A 179 20.45 3.66 4.30
CA THR A 179 19.53 4.23 5.29
C THR A 179 18.52 5.14 4.59
N LEU A 180 17.48 5.54 5.31
CA LEU A 180 16.50 6.51 4.81
C LEU A 180 17.16 7.80 4.31
N ARG A 181 18.08 8.32 5.12
CA ARG A 181 18.87 9.52 4.82
C ARG A 181 19.70 9.35 3.55
N THR A 182 20.37 8.20 3.37
CA THR A 182 21.18 7.98 2.17
C THR A 182 20.33 7.81 0.92
N LEU A 183 19.11 7.29 1.03
CA LEU A 183 18.21 7.17 -0.12
C LEU A 183 17.61 8.50 -0.53
N VAL A 184 17.16 9.32 0.42
CA VAL A 184 16.69 10.67 0.12
C VAL A 184 17.82 11.51 -0.49
N SER A 185 19.05 11.42 0.06
CA SER A 185 20.16 12.22 -0.45
C SER A 185 20.57 11.85 -1.88
N LYS A 186 20.36 10.60 -2.31
CA LYS A 186 20.63 10.13 -3.68
C LYS A 186 19.67 10.70 -4.72
N LEU A 187 18.52 11.25 -4.34
CA LEU A 187 17.56 11.84 -5.29
C LEU A 187 18.18 12.98 -6.12
N ARG A 188 19.20 13.67 -5.58
CA ARG A 188 19.97 14.71 -6.30
C ARG A 188 20.67 14.21 -7.56
N TYR A 189 20.89 12.90 -7.68
CA TYR A 189 21.54 12.30 -8.84
C TYR A 189 20.55 11.82 -9.90
N LEU A 190 19.24 11.88 -9.60
CA LEU A 190 18.21 11.48 -10.53
C LEU A 190 17.88 12.63 -11.49
N ARG A 191 18.18 12.41 -12.77
CA ARG A 191 17.77 13.32 -13.85
C ARG A 191 16.25 13.22 -14.05
N PRO A 192 15.49 14.33 -14.00
CA PRO A 192 14.04 14.31 -14.24
C PRO A 192 13.70 13.66 -15.58
N SER A 193 12.65 12.85 -15.60
CA SER A 193 12.10 12.25 -16.83
C SER A 193 10.97 13.06 -17.44
N ALA A 194 10.40 14.01 -16.68
CA ALA A 194 9.35 14.91 -17.10
C ALA A 194 9.42 16.20 -16.27
N GLU A 195 8.75 17.24 -16.73
CA GLU A 195 8.64 18.50 -16.01
C GLU A 195 7.77 18.37 -14.75
N PHE A 196 8.08 19.18 -13.74
CA PHE A 196 7.26 19.30 -12.53
C PHE A 196 5.88 19.87 -12.87
N ARG A 197 4.81 19.12 -12.54
CA ARG A 197 3.43 19.51 -12.89
C ARG A 197 2.78 20.30 -11.75
N LYS A 198 2.50 21.58 -11.98
CA LYS A 198 1.68 22.43 -11.10
C LYS A 198 0.21 22.40 -11.47
N MET A 199 -0.66 22.63 -10.48
CA MET A 199 -2.08 22.94 -10.72
C MET A 199 -2.22 24.42 -11.03
#